data_AF-A0A4U6VNN1-F1
#
_entry.id   AF-A0A4U6VNN1-F1
#
_cell.length_a   1.000
_cell.length_b   1.000
_cell.length_c   1.000
_cell.angle_alpha   90.00
_cell.angle_beta   90.00
_cell.angle_gamma   90.00
#
_symmetry.space_group_name_H-M   'P 1'
#
loop_
_entity.id
_entity.type
_entity.pdbx_description
1 polymer ?
#
loop_
_entity_poly.entity_id
_entity_poly.type
_entity_poly.pdbx_seq_one_letter_code
_entity_poly.pdbx_strand_id
1 'polypeptide(L)'
;MPALPRLAAPAAAAAPPVRLAPPPLPPPLRPHYRFSSLSSRRRSPRPPSATAADAPRGGPIPEPEELDLLLLAALRAARIRDEESRRSDPLFIDPYAAVLLSHDVAHHDIGYLASHAVPCQDHYRLTTRYIDDKLQNLISNSEDIRQIVLLTDGMDTRPYRLSWPRLSVLYDVSPGKVFSTATQRLRGSGAKVSRNCVLLHIPLESPDLLEVLSKNGFNGNRLSLWVLQGLPLPTTTSLENLLLVISNLAMKGSIFTGVLPHFPDWLGTG
;
A
#
# COMPACT_ATOMS: atom_id res chain seq x y z
N MET A 1 -39.53 -2.16 65.08
CA MET A 1 -39.03 -1.57 63.82
C MET A 1 -39.19 -2.64 62.74
N PRO A 2 -40.12 -2.49 61.78
CA PRO A 2 -40.44 -3.56 60.82
C PRO A 2 -39.44 -3.60 59.66
N ALA A 3 -39.16 -4.81 59.17
CA ALA A 3 -38.29 -5.06 58.03
C ALA A 3 -38.98 -4.68 56.70
N LEU A 4 -38.27 -3.97 55.83
CA LEU A 4 -38.74 -3.59 54.49
C LEU A 4 -38.67 -4.80 53.52
N PRO A 5 -39.66 -5.00 52.63
CA PRO A 5 -39.62 -6.05 51.63
C PRO A 5 -38.72 -5.68 50.43
N ARG A 6 -38.04 -6.68 49.87
CA ARG A 6 -37.18 -6.55 48.68
C ARG A 6 -38.02 -6.36 47.41
N LEU A 7 -37.68 -5.35 46.61
CA LEU A 7 -38.23 -5.11 45.26
C LEU A 7 -37.77 -6.23 44.30
N ALA A 8 -38.71 -6.77 43.52
CA ALA A 8 -38.43 -7.72 42.44
C ALA A 8 -37.84 -7.01 41.21
N ALA A 9 -36.90 -7.69 40.53
CA ALA A 9 -36.29 -7.22 39.28
C ALA A 9 -37.26 -7.31 38.08
N PRO A 10 -37.16 -6.44 37.07
CA PRO A 10 -38.06 -6.45 35.92
C PRO A 10 -37.71 -7.59 34.95
N ALA A 11 -38.74 -8.15 34.32
CA ALA A 11 -38.63 -9.21 33.32
C ALA A 11 -37.98 -8.69 32.01
N ALA A 12 -37.10 -9.50 31.42
CA ALA A 12 -36.41 -9.20 30.17
C ALA A 12 -37.40 -9.17 28.98
N ALA A 13 -37.32 -8.11 28.17
CA ALA A 13 -38.12 -7.96 26.96
C ALA A 13 -37.61 -8.90 25.84
N ALA A 14 -38.53 -9.57 25.15
CA ALA A 14 -38.24 -10.47 24.04
C ALA A 14 -37.79 -9.70 22.78
N ALA A 15 -36.75 -10.20 22.11
CA ALA A 15 -36.21 -9.64 20.87
C ALA A 15 -37.12 -9.94 19.65
N PRO A 16 -37.21 -9.03 18.65
CA PRO A 16 -38.03 -9.25 17.46
C PRO A 16 -37.37 -10.22 16.46
N PRO A 17 -38.14 -10.87 15.58
CA PRO A 17 -37.60 -11.87 14.65
C PRO A 17 -36.83 -11.22 13.50
N VAL A 18 -35.68 -11.82 13.16
CA VAL A 18 -34.81 -11.43 12.04
C VAL A 18 -35.45 -11.86 10.72
N ARG A 19 -35.72 -10.92 9.81
CA ARG A 19 -36.10 -11.22 8.42
C ARG A 19 -34.83 -11.47 7.60
N LEU A 20 -34.68 -12.68 7.06
CA LEU A 20 -33.64 -13.03 6.09
C LEU A 20 -33.96 -12.41 4.72
N ALA A 21 -32.97 -11.76 4.11
CA ALA A 21 -33.08 -11.23 2.75
C ALA A 21 -32.97 -12.37 1.70
N PRO A 22 -33.66 -12.28 0.55
CA PRO A 22 -33.54 -13.27 -0.52
C PRO A 22 -32.17 -13.18 -1.23
N PRO A 23 -31.67 -14.27 -1.81
CA PRO A 23 -30.37 -14.30 -2.48
C PRO A 23 -30.38 -13.50 -3.80
N PRO A 24 -29.26 -12.89 -4.20
CA PRO A 24 -29.16 -12.13 -5.44
C PRO A 24 -29.17 -13.05 -6.68
N LEU A 25 -29.78 -12.56 -7.76
CA LEU A 25 -29.84 -13.25 -9.06
C LEU A 25 -28.47 -13.29 -9.76
N PRO A 26 -28.17 -14.33 -10.54
CA PRO A 26 -26.90 -14.45 -11.26
C PRO A 26 -26.81 -13.46 -12.45
N PRO A 27 -25.60 -12.99 -12.80
CA PRO A 27 -25.39 -12.05 -13.89
C PRO A 27 -25.54 -12.72 -15.28
N PRO A 28 -25.95 -11.97 -16.32
CA PRO A 28 -26.11 -12.51 -17.67
C PRO A 28 -24.76 -12.81 -18.35
N LEU A 29 -24.72 -13.89 -19.12
CA LEU A 29 -23.57 -14.36 -19.90
C LEU A 29 -23.23 -13.38 -21.03
N ARG A 30 -21.94 -13.01 -21.15
CA ARG A 30 -21.44 -12.12 -22.22
C ARG A 30 -21.29 -12.88 -23.56
N PRO A 31 -21.59 -12.27 -24.71
CA PRO A 31 -21.44 -12.92 -26.00
C PRO A 31 -19.98 -12.96 -26.48
N HIS A 32 -19.64 -14.10 -27.11
CA HIS A 32 -18.37 -14.38 -27.77
C HIS A 32 -18.16 -13.50 -29.02
N TYR A 33 -17.04 -12.77 -29.09
CA TYR A 33 -16.55 -12.19 -30.33
C TYR A 33 -15.57 -13.16 -31.00
N ARG A 34 -15.87 -13.57 -32.24
CA ARG A 34 -14.97 -14.33 -33.12
C ARG A 34 -14.46 -13.45 -34.27
N PHE A 35 -13.14 -13.54 -34.45
CA PHE A 35 -12.33 -13.47 -35.68
C PHE A 35 -12.36 -12.23 -36.58
N SER A 36 -11.16 -11.74 -36.91
CA SER A 36 -10.59 -11.95 -38.25
C SER A 36 -9.09 -11.64 -38.30
N SER A 37 -8.35 -12.62 -38.82
CA SER A 37 -6.95 -12.51 -39.22
C SER A 37 -6.86 -11.88 -40.62
N LEU A 38 -6.05 -10.83 -40.76
CA LEU A 38 -5.62 -10.34 -42.07
C LEU A 38 -4.13 -10.64 -42.25
N SER A 39 -3.87 -11.55 -43.17
CA SER A 39 -2.57 -11.91 -43.70
C SER A 39 -2.22 -11.01 -44.87
N SER A 40 -1.11 -10.26 -44.77
CA SER A 40 -0.48 -9.60 -45.91
C SER A 40 0.96 -10.08 -46.07
N ARG A 41 1.18 -10.86 -47.13
CA ARG A 41 2.51 -11.23 -47.67
C ARG A 41 3.11 -10.08 -48.48
N ARG A 42 4.45 -10.08 -48.53
CA ARG A 42 5.43 -9.39 -49.42
C ARG A 42 6.19 -8.28 -48.69
N ARG A 43 7.51 -8.14 -48.81
CA ARG A 43 8.56 -8.78 -49.65
C ARG A 43 9.91 -8.46 -48.96
N SER A 44 10.82 -9.41 -48.91
CA SER A 44 12.19 -9.22 -48.38
C SER A 44 13.11 -8.53 -49.40
N PRO A 45 14.00 -7.62 -48.98
CA PRO A 45 15.23 -7.34 -49.69
C PRO A 45 16.46 -7.94 -48.97
N ARG A 46 17.40 -8.46 -49.77
CA ARG A 46 18.74 -8.97 -49.37
C ARG A 46 19.67 -7.81 -48.95
N PRO A 47 20.76 -8.09 -48.19
CA PRO A 47 21.55 -7.08 -47.50
C PRO A 47 22.64 -6.47 -48.39
N PRO A 48 23.11 -5.24 -48.13
CA PRO A 48 24.37 -4.76 -48.64
C PRO A 48 25.55 -5.07 -47.70
N SER A 49 26.69 -5.29 -48.33
CA SER A 49 28.01 -5.63 -47.80
C SER A 49 28.57 -4.57 -46.84
N ALA A 50 29.28 -5.03 -45.81
CA ALA A 50 29.95 -4.21 -44.82
C ALA A 50 31.20 -3.49 -45.38
N THR A 51 31.33 -2.21 -45.05
CA THR A 51 32.62 -1.52 -44.94
C THR A 51 32.69 -0.92 -43.54
N ALA A 52 33.76 -1.27 -42.82
CA ALA A 52 34.01 -0.90 -41.44
C ALA A 52 34.46 0.55 -41.31
N ALA A 53 33.76 1.34 -40.49
CA ALA A 53 34.29 2.43 -39.65
C ALA A 53 33.14 3.03 -38.82
N ASP A 54 33.42 3.33 -37.56
CA ASP A 54 32.56 3.99 -36.56
C ASP A 54 31.28 3.27 -36.12
N ALA A 55 31.46 2.26 -35.27
CA ALA A 55 30.46 1.94 -34.26
C ALA A 55 30.61 2.93 -33.09
N PRO A 56 29.55 3.66 -32.68
CA PRO A 56 29.59 4.37 -31.41
C PRO A 56 29.80 3.31 -30.32
N ARG A 57 30.90 3.44 -29.56
CA ARG A 57 31.14 2.63 -28.37
C ARG A 57 29.89 2.76 -27.51
N GLY A 58 29.13 1.67 -27.41
CA GLY A 58 28.02 1.58 -26.48
C GLY A 58 28.56 1.97 -25.11
N GLY A 59 28.04 3.07 -24.58
CA GLY A 59 28.17 3.34 -23.15
C GLY A 59 27.64 2.14 -22.38
N PRO A 60 28.02 1.99 -21.09
CA PRO A 60 27.49 0.90 -20.27
C PRO A 60 25.97 0.86 -20.45
N ILE A 61 25.47 -0.33 -20.80
CA ILE A 61 24.05 -0.62 -20.81
C ILE A 61 23.56 -0.22 -19.40
N PRO A 62 22.56 0.67 -19.26
CA PRO A 62 22.07 1.01 -17.94
C PRO A 62 21.67 -0.29 -17.25
N GLU A 63 22.27 -0.55 -16.08
CA GLU A 63 22.02 -1.75 -15.28
C GLU A 63 20.51 -2.03 -15.27
N PRO A 64 20.04 -3.14 -15.86
CA PRO A 64 18.70 -3.59 -15.56
C PRO A 64 18.66 -3.96 -14.06
N GLU A 65 17.49 -3.90 -13.42
CA GLU A 65 17.15 -4.75 -12.24
C GLU A 65 16.86 -4.09 -10.87
N GLU A 66 17.36 -2.91 -10.45
CA GLU A 66 16.98 -2.41 -9.10
C GLU A 66 15.53 -1.88 -9.04
N LEU A 67 15.14 -1.18 -10.11
CA LEU A 67 13.82 -0.58 -10.28
C LEU A 67 12.69 -1.61 -10.47
N ASP A 68 13.03 -2.82 -10.90
CA ASP A 68 12.08 -3.94 -11.05
C ASP A 68 11.92 -4.72 -9.75
N LEU A 69 12.96 -4.80 -8.92
CA LEU A 69 12.88 -5.46 -7.60
C LEU A 69 11.94 -4.75 -6.64
N LEU A 70 11.95 -3.41 -6.59
CA LEU A 70 11.03 -2.64 -5.75
C LEU A 70 9.57 -2.83 -6.17
N LEU A 71 9.30 -2.77 -7.48
CA LEU A 71 7.97 -3.02 -8.03
C LEU A 71 7.51 -4.45 -7.72
N LEU A 72 8.41 -5.42 -7.86
CA LEU A 72 8.12 -6.82 -7.59
C LEU A 72 7.79 -7.05 -6.10
N ALA A 73 8.53 -6.43 -5.18
CA ALA A 73 8.23 -6.48 -3.75
C ALA A 73 6.86 -5.86 -3.42
N ALA A 74 6.53 -4.70 -3.98
CA ALA A 74 5.23 -4.06 -3.78
C ALA A 74 4.07 -4.88 -4.35
N LEU A 75 4.27 -5.53 -5.51
CA LEU A 75 3.29 -6.45 -6.09
C LEU A 75 3.05 -7.70 -5.24
N ARG A 76 4.09 -8.24 -4.59
CA ARG A 76 3.94 -9.34 -3.61
C ARG A 76 3.09 -8.90 -2.42
N ALA A 77 3.38 -7.74 -1.86
CA ALA A 77 2.61 -7.17 -0.76
C ALA A 77 1.14 -6.97 -1.17
N ALA A 78 0.88 -6.41 -2.36
CA ALA A 78 -0.48 -6.30 -2.91
C ALA A 78 -1.15 -7.67 -3.09
N ARG A 79 -0.41 -8.69 -3.55
CA ARG A 79 -0.92 -10.06 -3.70
C ARG A 79 -1.34 -10.67 -2.37
N ILE A 80 -0.53 -10.50 -1.32
CA ILE A 80 -0.87 -10.97 0.04
C ILE A 80 -2.19 -10.32 0.51
N ARG A 81 -2.37 -9.02 0.26
CA ARG A 81 -3.60 -8.28 0.62
C ARG A 81 -4.82 -8.74 -0.19
N ASP A 82 -4.66 -9.01 -1.48
CA ASP A 82 -5.71 -9.57 -2.35
C ASP A 82 -6.12 -10.98 -1.88
N GLU A 83 -5.13 -11.85 -1.63
CA GLU A 83 -5.38 -13.21 -1.12
C GLU A 83 -6.09 -13.20 0.23
N GLU A 84 -5.66 -12.32 1.14
CA GLU A 84 -6.31 -12.15 2.44
C GLU A 84 -7.77 -11.71 2.28
N SER A 85 -8.02 -10.72 1.42
CA SER A 85 -9.37 -10.20 1.18
C SER A 85 -10.34 -11.23 0.59
N ARG A 86 -9.82 -12.30 -0.03
CA ARG A 86 -10.60 -13.40 -0.63
C ARG A 86 -10.83 -14.58 0.31
N ARG A 87 -10.27 -14.58 1.52
CA ARG A 87 -10.51 -15.63 2.52
C ARG A 87 -11.95 -15.62 3.00
N SER A 88 -12.43 -16.77 3.47
CA SER A 88 -13.77 -16.90 4.06
C SER A 88 -13.92 -16.13 5.38
N ASP A 89 -12.82 -15.99 6.12
CA ASP A 89 -12.73 -15.22 7.37
C ASP A 89 -11.47 -14.32 7.29
N PRO A 90 -11.56 -13.17 6.59
CA PRO A 90 -10.42 -12.30 6.33
C PRO A 90 -10.14 -11.38 7.53
N LEU A 91 -8.88 -11.22 7.89
CA LEU A 91 -8.42 -10.28 8.92
C LEU A 91 -8.72 -8.83 8.53
N PHE A 92 -8.61 -8.51 7.24
CA PHE A 92 -8.95 -7.20 6.69
C PHE A 92 -9.37 -7.33 5.22
N ILE A 93 -10.06 -6.30 4.72
CA ILE A 93 -10.45 -6.19 3.31
C ILE A 93 -9.70 -5.03 2.66
N ASP A 94 -8.99 -5.34 1.58
CA ASP A 94 -8.41 -4.39 0.63
C ASP A 94 -9.11 -4.55 -0.73
N PRO A 95 -10.13 -3.72 -1.03
CA PRO A 95 -10.89 -3.84 -2.27
C PRO A 95 -10.08 -3.43 -3.52
N TYR A 96 -8.92 -2.81 -3.33
CA TYR A 96 -8.10 -2.28 -4.41
C TYR A 96 -6.85 -3.13 -4.66
N ALA A 97 -6.49 -4.05 -3.76
CA ALA A 97 -5.33 -4.93 -3.92
C ALA A 97 -5.33 -5.68 -5.26
N ALA A 98 -6.48 -6.25 -5.65
CA ALA A 98 -6.61 -6.96 -6.93
C ALA A 98 -6.40 -6.04 -8.15
N VAL A 99 -6.82 -4.78 -8.07
CA VAL A 99 -6.65 -3.77 -9.14
C VAL A 99 -5.17 -3.46 -9.36
N LEU A 100 -4.37 -3.51 -8.30
CA LEU A 100 -2.93 -3.27 -8.37
C LEU A 100 -2.17 -4.42 -9.04
N LEU A 101 -2.75 -5.60 -9.20
CA LEU A 101 -2.12 -6.75 -9.84
C LEU A 101 -2.44 -6.76 -11.34
N SER A 102 -1.45 -6.43 -12.18
CA SER A 102 -1.58 -6.58 -13.65
C SER A 102 -1.70 -8.06 -14.05
N HIS A 103 -2.40 -8.34 -15.15
CA HIS A 103 -2.57 -9.70 -15.69
C HIS A 103 -1.25 -10.47 -15.92
N ASP A 104 -0.14 -9.80 -16.25
CA ASP A 104 1.16 -10.45 -16.54
C ASP A 104 1.90 -10.99 -15.31
N VAL A 105 1.59 -10.49 -14.10
CA VAL A 105 2.30 -10.88 -12.86
C VAL A 105 1.53 -11.95 -12.08
N ALA A 106 0.35 -12.35 -12.58
CA ALA A 106 -0.47 -13.42 -11.99
C ALA A 106 0.10 -14.84 -12.21
N HIS A 107 1.18 -14.98 -13.01
CA HIS A 107 1.74 -16.26 -13.43
C HIS A 107 3.19 -16.51 -12.99
N HIS A 108 3.82 -15.60 -12.25
CA HIS A 108 5.13 -15.87 -11.66
C HIS A 108 4.95 -16.51 -10.29
N ASP A 109 5.56 -17.68 -10.13
CA ASP A 109 5.52 -18.49 -8.93
C ASP A 109 6.00 -17.66 -7.72
N ILE A 110 5.25 -17.72 -6.62
CA ILE A 110 5.62 -17.05 -5.35
C ILE A 110 7.00 -17.52 -4.87
N GLY A 111 7.48 -18.68 -5.35
CA GLY A 111 8.85 -19.17 -5.13
C GLY A 111 9.97 -18.28 -5.69
N TYR A 112 9.76 -17.62 -6.85
CA TYR A 112 10.69 -16.58 -7.35
C TYR A 112 10.55 -15.28 -6.52
N LEU A 113 9.48 -15.23 -5.72
CA LEU A 113 9.06 -14.11 -4.92
C LEU A 113 9.41 -14.19 -3.42
N ALA A 114 10.31 -15.11 -3.06
CA ALA A 114 10.94 -15.14 -1.74
C ALA A 114 12.15 -14.18 -1.73
N SER A 115 11.90 -12.87 -1.66
CA SER A 115 12.92 -11.93 -1.23
C SER A 115 12.85 -11.85 0.29
N HIS A 116 14.01 -11.67 0.92
CA HIS A 116 14.15 -11.41 2.35
C HIS A 116 13.47 -10.10 2.81
N ALA A 117 12.83 -9.35 1.91
CA ALA A 117 12.25 -8.03 2.17
C ALA A 117 10.79 -8.07 2.64
N VAL A 118 10.04 -9.14 2.34
CA VAL A 118 8.66 -9.30 2.85
C VAL A 118 8.69 -10.37 3.94
N PRO A 119 8.30 -10.04 5.19
CA PRO A 119 8.13 -11.04 6.25
C PRO A 119 7.21 -12.18 5.80
N CYS A 120 7.22 -13.31 6.51
CA CYS A 120 6.25 -14.39 6.33
C CYS A 120 4.86 -13.83 5.98
N GLN A 121 4.17 -14.39 4.97
CA GLN A 121 2.90 -13.84 4.48
C GLN A 121 1.88 -13.58 5.61
N ASP A 122 1.83 -14.48 6.60
CA ASP A 122 0.96 -14.34 7.76
C ASP A 122 1.39 -13.19 8.69
N HIS A 123 2.69 -12.95 8.83
CA HIS A 123 3.18 -11.77 9.52
C HIS A 123 2.77 -10.49 8.79
N TYR A 124 2.86 -10.44 7.46
CA TYR A 124 2.41 -9.28 6.69
C TYR A 124 0.89 -9.05 6.83
N ARG A 125 0.08 -10.12 6.84
CA ARG A 125 -1.36 -10.05 7.07
C ARG A 125 -1.68 -9.50 8.48
N LEU A 126 -1.09 -10.10 9.52
CA LEU A 126 -1.30 -9.70 10.90
C LEU A 126 -0.86 -8.26 11.16
N THR A 127 0.29 -7.84 10.62
CA THR A 127 0.78 -6.48 10.77
C THR A 127 -0.06 -5.47 10.00
N THR A 128 -0.58 -5.82 8.82
CA THR A 128 -1.54 -4.97 8.10
C THR A 128 -2.80 -4.76 8.94
N ARG A 129 -3.37 -5.83 9.51
CA ARG A 129 -4.52 -5.75 10.43
C ARG A 129 -4.22 -4.88 11.64
N TYR A 130 -3.10 -5.13 12.32
CA TYR A 130 -2.67 -4.38 13.51
C TYR A 130 -2.53 -2.88 13.20
N ILE A 131 -1.85 -2.54 12.11
CA ILE A 131 -1.67 -1.14 11.72
C ILE A 131 -3.02 -0.51 11.41
N ASP A 132 -3.87 -1.15 10.61
CA ASP A 132 -5.19 -0.60 10.25
C ASP A 132 -6.05 -0.30 11.49
N ASP A 133 -6.13 -1.26 12.41
CA ASP A 133 -6.89 -1.10 13.66
C ASP A 133 -6.30 0.02 14.52
N LYS A 134 -4.98 0.09 14.63
CA LYS A 134 -4.30 1.12 15.40
C LYS A 134 -4.49 2.51 14.79
N LEU A 135 -4.42 2.64 13.47
CA LEU A 135 -4.68 3.91 12.78
C LEU A 135 -6.10 4.36 13.04
N GLN A 136 -7.09 3.49 12.82
CA GLN A 136 -8.50 3.82 13.02
C GLN A 136 -8.80 4.18 14.47
N ASN A 137 -8.19 3.48 15.44
CA ASN A 137 -8.32 3.81 16.86
C ASN A 137 -7.71 5.18 17.20
N LEU A 138 -6.47 5.45 16.78
CA LEU A 138 -5.78 6.72 17.06
C LEU A 138 -6.51 7.90 16.44
N ILE A 139 -7.01 7.72 15.22
CA ILE A 139 -7.77 8.71 14.47
C ILE A 139 -9.12 8.99 15.13
N SER A 140 -9.83 7.95 15.58
CA SER A 140 -11.14 8.10 16.22
C SER A 140 -11.04 8.74 17.61
N ASN A 141 -9.88 8.60 18.27
CA ASN A 141 -9.63 9.13 19.60
C ASN A 141 -8.91 10.49 19.61
N SER A 142 -8.63 11.09 18.44
CA SER A 142 -7.92 12.36 18.33
C SER A 142 -8.56 13.31 17.33
N GLU A 143 -9.01 14.46 17.83
CA GLU A 143 -9.51 15.55 17.00
C GLU A 143 -8.40 16.41 16.37
N ASP A 144 -7.14 16.19 16.74
CA ASP A 144 -6.03 17.07 16.36
C ASP A 144 -5.12 16.48 15.27
N ILE A 145 -5.09 15.15 15.13
CA ILE A 145 -4.29 14.50 14.08
C ILE A 145 -4.94 14.75 12.72
N ARG A 146 -4.28 15.57 11.90
CA ARG A 146 -4.68 15.88 10.52
C ARG A 146 -3.55 15.69 9.50
N GLN A 147 -2.37 15.26 9.95
CA GLN A 147 -1.21 14.97 9.10
C GLN A 147 -0.84 13.52 9.28
N ILE A 148 -1.00 12.72 8.22
CA ILE A 148 -0.70 11.30 8.22
C ILE A 148 0.42 11.08 7.21
N VAL A 149 1.55 10.56 7.66
CA VAL A 149 2.68 10.21 6.79
C VAL A 149 2.76 8.69 6.70
N LEU A 150 2.47 8.16 5.52
CA LEU A 150 2.57 6.75 5.19
C LEU A 150 3.94 6.51 4.54
N LEU A 151 4.80 5.76 5.20
CA LEU A 151 6.12 5.35 4.72
C LEU A 151 5.96 3.94 4.12
N THR A 152 5.84 3.84 2.79
CA THR A 152 5.29 2.66 2.11
C THR A 152 6.15 2.12 0.96
N ASP A 153 5.75 0.97 0.43
CA ASP A 153 6.29 0.40 -0.81
C ASP A 153 5.77 1.08 -2.10
N GLY A 154 4.82 2.02 -1.97
CA GLY A 154 4.19 2.74 -3.09
C GLY A 154 2.91 2.08 -3.63
N MET A 155 2.48 0.95 -3.04
CA MET A 155 1.21 0.27 -3.38
C MET A 155 0.21 0.28 -2.21
N ASP A 156 0.40 1.12 -1.19
CA ASP A 156 -0.52 1.23 -0.06
C ASP A 156 -1.90 1.78 -0.51
N THR A 157 -2.95 1.07 -0.14
CA THR A 157 -4.34 1.38 -0.49
C THR A 157 -5.12 2.04 0.65
N ARG A 158 -4.52 2.17 1.85
CA ARG A 158 -5.14 2.82 3.01
C ARG A 158 -5.73 4.19 2.73
N PRO A 159 -5.11 5.08 1.93
CA PRO A 159 -5.73 6.36 1.57
C PRO A 159 -7.13 6.23 0.96
N TYR A 160 -7.42 5.11 0.31
CA TYR A 160 -8.66 4.86 -0.42
C TYR A 160 -9.65 3.96 0.33
N ARG A 161 -9.19 3.10 1.26
CA ARG A 161 -10.03 2.11 1.96
C ARG A 161 -10.27 2.40 3.43
N LEU A 162 -9.41 3.19 4.09
CA LEU A 162 -9.62 3.62 5.47
C LEU A 162 -10.40 4.93 5.53
N SER A 163 -11.03 5.17 6.68
CA SER A 163 -11.71 6.43 6.96
C SER A 163 -10.74 7.40 7.61
N TRP A 164 -10.68 8.61 7.07
CA TRP A 164 -9.77 9.65 7.54
C TRP A 164 -10.56 10.86 8.05
N PRO A 165 -10.09 11.59 9.07
CA PRO A 165 -10.73 12.80 9.54
C PRO A 165 -10.86 13.81 8.42
N ARG A 166 -11.91 14.64 8.47
CA ARG A 166 -12.04 15.75 7.53
C ARG A 166 -10.82 16.67 7.62
N LEU A 167 -10.41 17.20 6.48
CA LEU A 167 -9.27 18.11 6.34
C LEU A 167 -7.93 17.45 6.67
N SER A 168 -7.83 16.12 6.49
CA SER A 168 -6.55 15.42 6.63
C SER A 168 -5.71 15.53 5.37
N VAL A 169 -4.40 15.65 5.56
CA VAL A 169 -3.41 15.49 4.50
C VAL A 169 -2.67 14.18 4.73
N LEU A 170 -2.71 13.31 3.73
CA LEU A 170 -1.96 12.06 3.66
C LEU A 170 -0.74 12.27 2.78
N TYR A 171 0.44 12.04 3.34
CA TYR A 171 1.70 12.07 2.63
C TYR A 171 2.15 10.63 2.42
N ASP A 172 2.18 10.18 1.16
CA ASP A 172 2.73 8.88 0.78
C ASP A 172 4.21 9.06 0.43
N VAL A 173 5.09 8.62 1.33
CA VAL A 173 6.53 8.57 1.13
C VAL A 173 6.89 7.19 0.62
N SER A 174 7.21 7.10 -0.68
CA SER A 174 7.45 5.82 -1.36
C SER A 174 8.21 5.97 -2.68
N PRO A 175 8.74 4.87 -3.26
CA PRO A 175 9.42 4.92 -4.55
C PRO A 175 8.53 5.46 -5.68
N GLY A 176 9.01 6.46 -6.40
CA GLY A 176 8.18 7.24 -7.33
C GLY A 176 7.60 6.44 -8.49
N LYS A 177 8.36 5.48 -9.05
CA LYS A 177 7.85 4.63 -10.13
C LYS A 177 6.76 3.67 -9.65
N VAL A 178 6.91 3.10 -8.45
CA VAL A 178 5.93 2.17 -7.90
C VAL A 178 4.62 2.91 -7.61
N PHE A 179 4.70 4.08 -6.96
CA PHE A 179 3.55 4.94 -6.72
C PHE A 179 2.85 5.37 -8.02
N SER A 180 3.62 5.76 -9.04
CA SER A 180 3.07 6.14 -10.34
C SER A 180 2.33 4.98 -11.02
N THR A 181 2.91 3.77 -10.94
CA THR A 181 2.31 2.53 -11.45
C THR A 181 1.01 2.19 -10.71
N ALA A 182 1.02 2.27 -9.38
CA ALA A 182 -0.15 2.02 -8.54
C ALA A 182 -1.26 3.03 -8.84
N THR A 183 -0.92 4.32 -8.88
CA THR A 183 -1.86 5.41 -9.20
C THR A 183 -2.46 5.21 -10.59
N GLN A 184 -1.66 4.84 -11.59
CA GLN A 184 -2.17 4.56 -12.93
C GLN A 184 -3.15 3.39 -12.95
N ARG A 185 -2.90 2.32 -12.19
CA ARG A 185 -3.79 1.15 -12.09
C ARG A 185 -5.08 1.46 -11.33
N LEU A 186 -4.99 2.29 -10.29
CA LEU A 186 -6.16 2.73 -9.52
C LEU A 186 -7.05 3.71 -10.30
N ARG A 187 -6.55 4.32 -11.39
CA ARG A 187 -7.41 5.15 -12.27
C ARG A 187 -8.51 4.29 -12.87
N GLY A 188 -9.76 4.71 -12.63
CA GLY A 188 -10.94 4.04 -13.19
C GLY A 188 -11.49 2.90 -12.34
N SER A 189 -10.83 2.49 -11.24
CA SER A 189 -11.37 1.49 -10.31
C SER A 189 -12.43 2.05 -9.34
N GLY A 190 -12.65 3.36 -9.37
CA GLY A 190 -13.49 4.06 -8.40
C GLY A 190 -12.78 4.39 -7.09
N ALA A 191 -11.50 4.02 -6.93
CA ALA A 191 -10.68 4.42 -5.79
C ALA A 191 -10.65 5.94 -5.65
N LYS A 192 -11.17 6.44 -4.52
CA LYS A 192 -11.21 7.86 -4.19
C LYS A 192 -10.85 8.04 -2.73
N VAL A 193 -9.90 8.94 -2.49
CA VAL A 193 -9.64 9.46 -1.15
C VAL A 193 -10.89 10.22 -0.68
N SER A 194 -11.15 10.22 0.63
CA SER A 194 -12.28 10.94 1.22
C SER A 194 -12.35 12.38 0.71
N ARG A 195 -13.55 12.90 0.39
CA ARG A 195 -13.74 14.19 -0.32
C ARG A 195 -13.03 15.39 0.31
N ASN A 196 -12.77 15.35 1.62
CA ASN A 196 -12.12 16.44 2.35
C ASN A 196 -10.70 16.10 2.77
N CYS A 197 -10.09 15.08 2.17
CA CYS A 197 -8.71 14.69 2.42
C CYS A 197 -7.91 14.87 1.13
N VAL A 198 -6.62 15.14 1.29
CA VAL A 198 -5.67 15.27 0.18
C VAL A 198 -4.63 14.19 0.32
N LEU A 199 -4.33 13.48 -0.78
CA LEU A 199 -3.21 12.55 -0.87
C LEU A 199 -2.12 13.20 -1.70
N LEU A 200 -0.92 13.31 -1.12
CA LEU A 200 0.27 13.87 -1.75
C LEU A 200 1.36 12.79 -1.78
N HIS A 201 1.97 12.58 -2.94
CA HIS A 201 3.13 11.71 -3.04
C HIS A 201 4.42 12.50 -2.79
N ILE A 202 5.29 11.90 -1.99
CA ILE A 202 6.59 12.42 -1.61
C ILE A 202 7.62 11.37 -2.06
N PRO A 203 8.31 11.59 -3.20
CA PRO A 203 9.23 10.58 -3.73
C PRO A 203 10.34 10.27 -2.72
N LEU A 204 10.53 8.99 -2.41
CA LEU A 204 11.58 8.52 -1.49
C LEU A 204 12.98 8.89 -1.99
N GLU A 205 13.14 9.03 -3.31
CA GLU A 205 14.38 9.41 -3.98
C GLU A 205 14.73 10.90 -3.81
N SER A 206 13.87 11.68 -3.14
CA SER A 206 14.12 13.10 -2.89
C SER A 206 15.34 13.30 -1.97
N PRO A 207 16.26 14.23 -2.30
CA PRO A 207 17.48 14.42 -1.52
C PRO A 207 17.24 15.01 -0.12
N ASP A 208 16.14 15.74 0.07
CA ASP A 208 15.75 16.34 1.35
C ASP A 208 14.26 16.13 1.62
N LEU A 209 13.96 15.09 2.40
CA LEU A 209 12.59 14.74 2.79
C LEU A 209 11.93 15.85 3.61
N LEU A 210 12.68 16.56 4.45
CA LEU A 210 12.17 17.63 5.30
C LEU A 210 11.72 18.82 4.46
N GLU A 211 12.56 19.23 3.50
CA GLU A 211 12.24 20.32 2.60
C GLU A 211 11.02 19.99 1.73
N VAL A 212 10.96 18.77 1.16
CA VAL A 212 9.84 18.36 0.30
C VAL A 212 8.54 18.27 1.08
N LEU A 213 8.53 17.70 2.30
CA LEU A 213 7.34 17.68 3.14
C LEU A 213 6.88 19.09 3.49
N SER A 214 7.80 19.97 3.89
CA SER A 214 7.47 21.36 4.27
C SER A 214 6.90 22.14 3.08
N LYS A 215 7.49 22.00 1.88
CA LYS A 215 6.97 22.60 0.64
C LYS A 215 5.57 22.11 0.28
N ASN A 216 5.24 20.87 0.64
CA ASN A 216 3.92 20.28 0.45
C ASN A 216 2.94 20.57 1.61
N GLY A 217 3.30 21.48 2.52
CA GLY A 217 2.40 21.96 3.57
C GLY A 217 2.46 21.18 4.88
N PHE A 218 3.43 20.27 5.04
CA PHE A 218 3.67 19.64 6.34
C PHE A 218 4.07 20.70 7.36
N ASN A 219 3.41 20.69 8.51
CA ASN A 219 3.63 21.63 9.60
C ASN A 219 4.13 20.89 10.85
N GLY A 220 5.41 21.08 11.17
CA GLY A 220 6.04 20.45 12.32
C GLY A 220 5.55 20.93 13.69
N ASN A 221 4.71 21.98 13.74
CA ASN A 221 4.05 22.45 14.96
C ASN A 221 2.67 21.83 15.18
N ARG A 222 2.29 20.81 14.39
CA ARG A 222 1.00 20.11 14.50
C ARG A 222 1.21 18.61 14.68
N LEU A 223 0.28 17.96 15.37
CA LEU A 223 0.34 16.51 15.60
C LEU A 223 0.34 15.76 14.28
N SER A 224 1.23 14.78 14.21
CA SER A 224 1.43 13.95 13.03
C SER A 224 1.43 12.47 13.41
N LEU A 225 0.91 11.65 12.49
CA LEU A 225 0.89 10.20 12.60
C LEU A 225 1.75 9.61 11.51
N TRP A 226 2.84 8.95 11.88
CA TRP A 226 3.82 8.34 11.00
C TRP A 226 3.66 6.83 11.02
N VAL A 227 3.55 6.24 9.83
CA VAL A 227 3.19 4.83 9.66
C VAL A 227 4.22 4.15 8.78
N LEU A 228 4.95 3.18 9.32
CA LEU A 228 5.96 2.43 8.58
C LEU A 228 5.46 1.03 8.21
N GLN A 229 5.32 0.76 6.91
CA GLN A 229 5.11 -0.62 6.44
C GLN A 229 5.59 -0.77 5.00
N GLY A 230 6.63 -1.59 4.80
CA GLY A 230 7.10 -1.93 3.46
C GLY A 230 7.96 -0.86 2.79
N LEU A 231 8.31 0.24 3.48
CA LEU A 231 9.28 1.20 2.95
C LEU A 231 10.63 0.48 2.65
N PRO A 232 11.15 0.55 1.42
CA PRO A 232 12.39 -0.11 1.08
C PRO A 232 13.57 0.71 1.61
N LEU A 233 14.10 0.29 2.76
CA LEU A 233 15.31 0.85 3.35
C LEU A 233 16.48 -0.12 3.17
N PRO A 234 17.60 0.31 2.58
CA PRO A 234 18.71 -0.60 2.27
C PRO A 234 19.52 -0.99 3.50
N THR A 235 19.60 -0.14 4.53
CA THR A 235 20.44 -0.36 5.71
C THR A 235 19.80 0.17 6.99
N THR A 236 20.30 -0.28 8.14
CA THR A 236 19.93 0.27 9.46
C THR A 236 20.26 1.76 9.55
N THR A 237 21.38 2.20 8.97
CA THR A 237 21.74 3.63 8.91
C THR A 237 20.70 4.47 8.15
N SER A 238 20.10 3.92 7.08
CA SER A 238 18.99 4.59 6.39
C SER A 238 17.76 4.74 7.29
N LEU A 239 17.46 3.76 8.14
CA LEU A 239 16.39 3.86 9.13
C LEU A 239 16.72 4.89 10.22
N GLU A 240 17.94 4.88 10.77
CA GLU A 240 18.37 5.86 11.78
C GLU A 240 18.28 7.29 11.25
N ASN A 241 18.76 7.53 10.02
CA ASN A 241 18.65 8.83 9.36
C ASN A 241 17.18 9.24 9.15
N LEU A 242 16.32 8.32 8.72
CA LEU A 242 14.89 8.58 8.58
C LEU A 242 14.25 8.95 9.93
N LEU A 243 14.56 8.21 10.99
CA LEU A 243 14.05 8.49 12.34
C LEU A 243 14.55 9.84 12.86
N LEU A 244 15.79 10.23 12.56
CA LEU A 244 16.33 11.55 12.89
C LEU A 244 15.55 12.65 12.16
N VAL A 245 15.29 12.50 10.86
CA VAL A 245 14.46 13.44 10.08
C VAL A 245 13.04 13.55 10.67
N ILE A 246 12.41 12.42 10.98
CA ILE A 246 11.08 12.40 11.61
C ILE A 246 11.10 13.11 12.97
N SER A 247 12.14 12.88 13.78
CA SER A 247 12.27 13.52 15.10
C SER A 247 12.41 15.05 15.01
N ASN A 248 13.04 15.56 13.94
CA ASN A 248 13.17 17.00 13.69
C ASN A 248 11.88 17.63 13.15
N LEU A 249 11.05 16.83 12.46
CA LEU A 249 9.78 17.27 11.88
C LEU A 249 8.61 17.20 12.85
N ALA A 250 8.57 16.16 13.68
CA ALA A 250 7.39 15.83 14.46
C ALA A 250 7.37 16.59 15.80
N MET A 251 6.31 17.33 16.09
CA MET A 251 6.12 17.90 17.43
C MET A 251 5.96 16.81 18.50
N LYS A 252 6.22 17.18 19.76
CA LYS A 252 5.91 16.36 20.93
C LYS A 252 4.45 15.89 20.91
N GLY A 253 4.24 14.59 21.14
CA GLY A 253 2.92 13.95 21.11
C GLY A 253 2.55 13.35 19.76
N SER A 254 3.31 13.62 18.71
CA SER A 254 3.20 12.89 17.44
C SER A 254 3.52 11.41 17.64
N ILE A 255 2.95 10.57 16.78
CA ILE A 255 2.99 9.12 16.94
C ILE A 255 3.73 8.50 15.76
N PHE A 256 4.65 7.58 16.05
CA PHE A 256 5.26 6.70 15.07
C PHE A 256 4.85 5.26 15.37
N THR A 257 4.38 4.54 14.35
CA THR A 257 3.99 3.13 14.47
C THR A 257 4.28 2.39 13.18
N GLY A 258 4.56 1.09 13.25
CA GLY A 258 4.79 0.32 12.04
C GLY A 258 5.55 -0.97 12.27
N VAL A 259 6.01 -1.55 11.17
CA VAL A 259 6.88 -2.72 11.13
C VAL A 259 8.27 -2.26 10.73
N LEU A 260 9.28 -2.64 11.52
CA LEU A 260 10.67 -2.40 11.16
C LEU A 260 11.04 -3.29 9.97
N PRO A 261 11.75 -2.78 8.95
CA PRO A 261 12.31 -3.61 7.90
C PRO A 261 13.27 -4.64 8.52
N HIS A 262 13.34 -5.82 7.90
CA HIS A 262 14.31 -6.83 8.30
C HIS A 262 15.68 -6.46 7.73
N PHE A 263 16.63 -6.11 8.60
CA PHE A 263 18.02 -5.84 8.21
C PHE A 263 18.88 -7.08 8.47
N PRO A 264 19.53 -7.66 7.45
CA PRO A 264 20.44 -8.80 7.63
C PRO A 264 21.56 -8.51 8.64
N ASP A 265 22.04 -7.26 8.67
CA ASP A 265 23.15 -6.81 9.51
C ASP A 265 22.82 -6.82 11.02
N TRP A 266 21.55 -6.94 11.40
CA TRP A 266 21.13 -7.00 12.81
C TRP A 266 21.51 -8.33 13.48
N LEU A 267 21.80 -9.37 12.70
CA LEU A 267 22.11 -10.71 13.19
C LEU A 267 23.63 -10.99 13.27
N GLY A 268 24.49 -9.98 13.13
CA GLY A 268 25.95 -10.19 13.08
C GLY A 268 26.79 -9.08 13.72
N THR A 269 26.89 -9.08 15.04
CA THR A 269 28.16 -9.01 15.82
C THR A 269 27.80 -9.29 17.29
N GLY A 270 27.93 -10.55 17.69
CA GLY A 270 27.84 -11.02 19.08
C GLY A 270 28.73 -12.23 19.24
#